data_AF-A0A5N7A4N6-F1
#
_entry.id   AF-A0A5N7A4N6-F1
#
_cell.length_a   1.000
_cell.length_b   1.000
_cell.length_c   1.000
_cell.angle_alpha   90.00
_cell.angle_beta   90.00
_cell.angle_gamma   90.00
#
_symmetry.space_group_name_H-M   'P 1'
#
loop_
_entity.id
_entity.type
_entity.pdbx_description
1 polymer ?
#
loop_
_entity_poly.entity_id
_entity_poly.type
_entity_poly.pdbx_seq_one_letter_code
_entity_poly.pdbx_strand_id
1 'polypeptide(L)'
;MHLHERIKHDLLTKGRGEYTLTVDQFDYDSFDQLFEEMRPRHCYNSFTQTLDVDMPLWIHGLCNDWFKAWLTQMVVEGYVAQRSLYASSGITLRGFTGRFYGRYAAYSLRIISVCTKICSVKEPDCFITSRGIWPGVTLEVGYSETYNKLLQDADIMLEGSQGKIHLVILVKLVPPGPSDTHFESGFVELHEYNPASGTRRKRGQRRTLYPIPRSHARQRITLQWDDIIRDNTDLLLRPVSSPPPPLMLDDLRRCVEFGLDQELKTREYLEEL
;
A
#
# COMPACT_ATOMS: atom_id res chain seq x y z
N MET A 1 20.64 14.44 19.25
CA MET A 1 20.33 13.05 18.88
C MET A 1 20.47 12.93 17.37
N HIS A 2 21.30 12.02 16.87
CA HIS A 2 21.39 11.75 15.42
C HIS A 2 20.01 11.29 14.89
N LEU A 3 19.70 11.58 13.63
CA LEU A 3 18.39 11.27 13.04
C LEU A 3 18.02 9.79 13.20
N HIS A 4 18.97 8.87 13.01
CA HIS A 4 18.75 7.43 13.17
C HIS A 4 18.33 7.07 14.60
N GLU A 5 19.03 7.61 15.60
CA GLU A 5 18.70 7.41 17.01
C GLU A 5 17.32 7.97 17.35
N ARG A 6 16.95 9.10 16.74
CA ARG A 6 15.61 9.67 16.90
C ARG A 6 14.55 8.76 16.32
N ILE A 7 14.76 8.24 15.10
CA ILE A 7 13.83 7.30 14.46
C ILE A 7 13.70 6.04 15.30
N LYS A 8 14.83 5.45 15.73
CA LYS A 8 14.83 4.25 16.56
C LYS A 8 14.08 4.48 17.87
N HIS A 9 14.32 5.61 18.53
CA HIS A 9 13.59 5.99 19.73
C HIS A 9 12.08 6.15 19.50
N ASP A 10 11.68 6.89 18.47
CA ASP A 10 10.26 7.12 18.15
C ASP A 10 9.55 5.79 17.75
N LEU A 11 10.20 4.91 16.99
CA LEU A 11 9.67 3.58 16.67
C LEU A 11 9.50 2.72 17.93
N LEU A 12 10.45 2.74 18.85
CA LEU A 12 10.37 1.96 20.10
C LEU A 12 9.33 2.50 21.08
N THR A 13 9.11 3.82 21.11
CA THR A 13 8.27 4.47 22.13
C THR A 13 6.86 4.80 21.64
N LYS A 14 6.69 5.06 20.34
CA LYS A 14 5.42 5.49 19.73
C LYS A 14 4.97 4.55 18.62
N GLY A 15 5.83 3.64 18.15
CA GLY A 15 5.57 2.80 16.99
C GLY A 15 5.63 3.55 15.66
N ARG A 16 5.94 4.86 15.64
CA ARG A 16 5.93 5.67 14.42
C ARG A 16 6.68 7.00 14.52
N GLY A 17 7.04 7.56 13.38
CA GLY A 17 7.66 8.89 13.26
C GLY A 17 7.46 9.54 11.90
N GLU A 18 7.44 10.87 11.89
CA GLU A 18 7.40 11.71 10.68
C GLU A 18 8.54 12.73 10.78
N TYR A 19 9.34 12.85 9.70
CA TYR A 19 10.54 13.67 9.67
C TYR A 19 10.62 14.48 8.38
N THR A 20 10.89 15.78 8.50
CA THR A 20 11.22 16.61 7.34
C THR A 20 12.68 16.38 6.96
N LEU A 21 12.90 15.76 5.80
CA LEU A 21 14.22 15.48 5.24
C LEU A 21 14.26 16.01 3.82
N THR A 22 15.17 16.96 3.56
CA THR A 22 15.40 17.40 2.19
C THR A 22 15.90 16.24 1.35
N VAL A 23 15.76 16.41 0.05
CA VAL A 23 16.16 15.43 -0.95
C VAL A 23 17.65 15.07 -0.85
N ASP A 24 18.49 15.98 -0.35
CA ASP A 24 19.94 15.76 -0.15
C ASP A 24 20.26 15.10 1.21
N GLN A 25 19.29 15.06 2.12
CA GLN A 25 19.41 14.45 3.45
C GLN A 25 18.89 13.01 3.49
N PHE A 26 18.15 12.58 2.47
CA PHE A 26 17.62 11.22 2.38
C PHE A 26 18.43 10.41 1.38
N ASP A 27 19.23 9.47 1.90
CA ASP A 27 19.80 8.36 1.13
C ASP A 27 19.25 7.07 1.70
N TYR A 28 18.46 6.33 0.91
CA TYR A 28 17.84 5.08 1.36
C TYR A 28 18.88 4.14 1.97
N ASP A 29 20.03 3.99 1.31
CA ASP A 29 21.05 3.03 1.70
C ASP A 29 21.70 3.41 3.04
N SER A 30 21.61 4.69 3.45
CA SER A 30 22.05 5.12 4.78
C SER A 30 21.13 4.62 5.91
N PHE A 31 19.86 4.34 5.60
CA PHE A 31 18.89 3.80 6.55
C PHE A 31 18.79 2.27 6.51
N ASP A 32 19.54 1.59 5.62
CA ASP A 32 19.39 0.16 5.35
C ASP A 32 19.54 -0.68 6.62
N GLN A 33 20.59 -0.44 7.41
CA GLN A 33 20.78 -1.13 8.69
C GLN A 33 19.60 -0.93 9.66
N LEU A 34 19.09 0.30 9.77
CA LEU A 34 17.95 0.60 10.64
C LEU A 34 16.69 -0.14 10.17
N PHE A 35 16.47 -0.18 8.86
CA PHE A 35 15.32 -0.84 8.26
C PHE A 35 15.44 -2.37 8.30
N GLU A 36 16.63 -2.93 8.23
CA GLU A 36 16.87 -4.37 8.41
C GLU A 36 16.67 -4.81 9.87
N GLU A 37 17.19 -4.03 10.82
CA GLU A 37 17.10 -4.32 12.26
C GLU A 37 15.67 -4.23 12.78
N MET A 38 14.99 -3.12 12.47
CA MET A 38 13.69 -2.79 13.06
C MET A 38 12.51 -3.23 12.17
N ARG A 39 12.75 -3.41 10.87
CA ARG A 39 11.73 -3.73 9.84
C ARG A 39 10.49 -2.81 9.89
N PRO A 40 10.65 -1.48 9.97
CA PRO A 40 9.52 -0.57 9.87
C PRO A 40 9.06 -0.48 8.41
N ARG A 41 7.75 -0.27 8.23
CA ARG A 41 7.24 0.27 6.96
C ARG A 41 7.74 1.70 6.83
N HIS A 42 8.01 2.14 5.61
CA HIS A 42 8.52 3.47 5.37
C HIS A 42 8.06 4.06 4.03
N CYS A 43 7.94 5.38 4.03
CA CYS A 43 7.59 6.19 2.87
C CYS A 43 8.46 7.45 2.88
N TYR A 44 9.22 7.70 1.83
CA TYR A 44 9.81 9.01 1.61
C TYR A 44 9.07 9.70 0.47
N ASN A 45 8.51 10.86 0.74
CA ASN A 45 7.88 11.71 -0.25
C ASN A 45 8.84 12.85 -0.59
N SER A 46 9.51 12.77 -1.74
CA SER A 46 10.46 13.80 -2.19
C SER A 46 9.80 15.12 -2.56
N PHE A 47 8.49 15.13 -2.84
CA PHE A 47 7.73 16.34 -3.15
C PHE A 47 7.48 17.16 -1.89
N THR A 48 7.07 16.50 -0.80
CA THR A 48 6.83 17.16 0.49
C THR A 48 8.07 17.18 1.40
N GLN A 49 9.12 16.45 1.02
CA GLN A 49 10.35 16.26 1.79
C GLN A 49 10.07 15.63 3.16
N THR A 50 9.23 14.60 3.18
CA THR A 50 8.79 13.92 4.39
C THR A 50 9.21 12.45 4.36
N LEU A 51 9.87 11.98 5.41
CA LEU A 51 10.07 10.57 5.70
C LEU A 51 9.09 10.16 6.79
N ASP A 52 8.26 9.17 6.49
CA ASP A 52 7.39 8.49 7.43
C ASP A 52 7.90 7.08 7.69
N VAL A 53 7.86 6.68 8.94
CA VAL A 53 8.25 5.34 9.40
C VAL A 53 7.24 4.85 10.41
N ASP A 54 6.78 3.62 10.25
CA ASP A 54 5.74 3.03 11.09
C ASP A 54 6.08 1.55 11.36
N MET A 55 5.97 1.12 12.61
CA MET A 55 6.03 -0.30 12.94
C MET A 55 4.79 -0.99 12.35
N PRO A 56 4.97 -2.08 11.59
CA PRO A 56 3.84 -2.79 11.01
C PRO A 56 2.94 -3.36 12.10
N LEU A 57 1.63 -3.14 11.99
CA LEU A 57 0.63 -3.80 12.83
C LEU A 57 0.06 -5.02 12.10
N TRP A 58 -0.53 -5.95 12.86
CA TRP A 58 -1.19 -7.14 12.31
C TRP A 58 -2.20 -6.79 11.21
N ILE A 59 -2.97 -5.72 11.41
CA ILE A 59 -3.99 -5.23 10.49
C ILE A 59 -3.41 -4.91 9.10
N HIS A 60 -2.20 -4.35 9.01
CA HIS A 60 -1.55 -4.03 7.74
C HIS A 60 -1.12 -5.29 6.99
N GLY A 61 -0.49 -6.24 7.71
CA GLY A 61 0.03 -7.47 7.12
C GLY A 61 -1.07 -8.42 6.61
N LEU A 62 -2.20 -8.51 7.30
CA LEU A 62 -3.26 -9.48 6.99
C LEU A 62 -4.05 -9.16 5.72
N CYS A 63 -4.02 -7.90 5.24
CA CYS A 63 -4.61 -7.57 3.94
C CYS A 63 -3.88 -8.27 2.77
N ASN A 64 -2.64 -8.72 2.97
CA ASN A 64 -1.94 -9.58 2.01
C ASN A 64 -2.63 -10.93 1.83
N ASP A 65 -3.20 -11.49 2.91
CA ASP A 65 -3.90 -12.78 2.83
C ASP A 65 -5.21 -12.68 2.05
N TRP A 66 -5.88 -11.53 2.11
CA TRP A 66 -7.01 -11.22 1.23
C TRP A 66 -6.63 -11.25 -0.26
N PHE A 67 -5.50 -10.62 -0.63
CA PHE A 67 -4.99 -10.66 -2.01
C PHE A 67 -4.53 -12.06 -2.43
N LYS A 68 -3.87 -12.82 -1.54
CA LYS A 68 -3.47 -14.21 -1.82
C LYS A 68 -4.67 -15.13 -2.01
N ALA A 69 -5.71 -14.98 -1.22
CA ALA A 69 -6.96 -15.74 -1.37
C ALA A 69 -7.61 -15.44 -2.73
N TRP A 70 -7.70 -14.16 -3.09
CA TRP A 70 -8.21 -13.74 -4.39
C TRP A 70 -7.39 -14.28 -5.56
N LEU A 71 -6.05 -14.20 -5.49
CA LEU A 71 -5.16 -14.79 -6.49
C LEU A 71 -5.31 -16.31 -6.58
N THR A 72 -5.47 -16.99 -5.44
CA THR A 72 -5.71 -18.44 -5.40
C THR A 72 -7.01 -18.79 -6.12
N GLN A 73 -8.07 -18.01 -5.90
CA GLN A 73 -9.34 -18.18 -6.62
C GLN A 73 -9.14 -18.04 -8.13
N MET A 74 -8.42 -17.02 -8.61
CA MET A 74 -8.14 -16.86 -10.04
C MET A 74 -7.43 -18.06 -10.66
N VAL A 75 -6.48 -18.65 -9.93
CA VAL A 75 -5.73 -19.83 -10.40
C VAL A 75 -6.63 -21.07 -10.42
N VAL A 76 -7.42 -21.29 -9.37
CA VAL A 76 -8.34 -22.45 -9.24
C VAL A 76 -9.43 -22.41 -10.30
N GLU A 77 -10.01 -21.23 -10.55
CA GLU A 77 -11.04 -21.02 -11.57
C GLU A 77 -10.47 -20.93 -12.99
N GLY A 78 -9.14 -20.99 -13.14
CA GLY A 78 -8.46 -21.11 -14.43
C GLY A 78 -8.28 -19.80 -15.20
N TYR A 79 -8.53 -18.65 -14.58
CA TYR A 79 -8.35 -17.33 -15.20
C TYR A 79 -6.89 -17.05 -15.55
N VAL A 80 -5.97 -17.42 -14.66
CA VAL A 80 -4.53 -17.18 -14.82
C VAL A 80 -3.73 -18.46 -14.59
N ALA A 81 -2.60 -18.59 -15.26
CA ALA A 81 -1.69 -19.70 -15.01
C ALA A 81 -1.06 -19.63 -13.61
N GLN A 82 -0.77 -20.78 -13.02
CA GLN A 82 -0.02 -20.83 -11.76
C GLN A 82 1.32 -20.09 -11.92
N ARG A 83 1.69 -19.24 -10.94
CA ARG A 83 2.93 -18.44 -10.95
C ARG A 83 3.04 -17.41 -12.09
N SER A 84 1.91 -16.98 -12.67
CA SER A 84 1.88 -15.84 -13.61
C SER A 84 1.72 -14.50 -12.88
N LEU A 85 1.00 -14.50 -11.76
CA LEU A 85 0.81 -13.36 -10.86
C LEU A 85 1.27 -13.68 -9.44
N TYR A 86 1.62 -12.63 -8.71
CA TYR A 86 2.13 -12.70 -7.35
C TYR A 86 1.46 -11.62 -6.50
N ALA A 87 0.94 -12.00 -5.34
CA ALA A 87 0.62 -11.08 -4.26
C ALA A 87 1.84 -10.96 -3.34
N SER A 88 2.27 -9.73 -3.04
CA SER A 88 3.45 -9.48 -2.21
C SER A 88 3.23 -8.29 -1.29
N SER A 89 4.03 -8.24 -0.22
CA SER A 89 4.12 -7.16 0.77
C SER A 89 5.60 -6.96 1.15
N GLY A 90 5.94 -5.89 1.85
CA GLY A 90 7.31 -5.68 2.36
C GLY A 90 8.35 -5.41 1.28
N ILE A 91 7.92 -4.92 0.11
CA ILE A 91 8.82 -4.54 -0.98
C ILE A 91 8.73 -3.03 -1.18
N THR A 92 9.86 -2.35 -1.04
CA THR A 92 9.99 -0.94 -1.33
C THR A 92 10.00 -0.69 -2.83
N LEU A 93 9.00 0.02 -3.32
CA LEU A 93 8.96 0.56 -4.67
C LEU A 93 9.84 1.83 -4.74
N ARG A 94 10.63 1.93 -5.80
CA ARG A 94 11.57 3.02 -6.06
C ARG A 94 11.52 3.42 -7.53
N GLY A 95 12.12 4.56 -7.86
CA GLY A 95 12.15 5.06 -9.25
C GLY A 95 10.85 5.77 -9.66
N PHE A 96 10.16 6.38 -8.68
CA PHE A 96 9.05 7.29 -8.95
C PHE A 96 9.56 8.54 -9.69
N THR A 97 8.72 9.12 -10.54
CA THR A 97 9.04 10.16 -11.51
C THR A 97 8.12 11.39 -11.37
N GLY A 98 8.23 12.38 -12.26
CA GLY A 98 7.43 13.60 -12.21
C GLY A 98 7.74 14.43 -10.96
N ARG A 99 6.71 14.94 -10.27
CA ARG A 99 6.90 15.69 -9.00
C ARG A 99 7.48 14.86 -7.85
N PHE A 100 7.49 13.54 -8.00
CA PHE A 100 8.05 12.56 -7.06
C PHE A 100 9.46 12.10 -7.45
N TYR A 101 9.99 12.62 -8.55
CA TYR A 101 11.42 12.63 -8.86
C TYR A 101 12.01 13.84 -8.11
N GLY A 102 13.06 13.68 -7.31
CA GLY A 102 13.64 14.77 -6.52
C GLY A 102 14.13 15.97 -7.37
N ARG A 103 14.83 16.92 -6.73
CA ARG A 103 15.23 18.22 -7.34
C ARG A 103 16.11 18.16 -8.60
N TYR A 104 16.59 16.98 -9.02
CA TYR A 104 17.60 16.85 -10.07
C TYR A 104 17.07 16.45 -11.47
N ALA A 105 15.78 16.66 -11.76
CA ALA A 105 15.19 16.41 -13.09
C ALA A 105 15.88 17.16 -14.27
N ALA A 106 16.69 18.18 -13.98
CA ALA A 106 17.33 19.05 -14.97
C ALA A 106 18.77 18.66 -15.37
N TYR A 107 19.35 17.60 -14.81
CA TYR A 107 20.75 17.22 -15.09
C TYR A 107 20.85 16.02 -16.05
N SER A 108 21.88 16.06 -16.91
CA SER A 108 22.18 15.10 -17.98
C SER A 108 22.09 13.62 -17.56
N LEU A 109 21.68 12.75 -18.50
CA LEU A 109 21.52 11.29 -18.37
C LEU A 109 22.69 10.55 -17.71
N ARG A 110 23.91 11.09 -17.75
CA ARG A 110 25.08 10.49 -17.06
C ARG A 110 25.09 10.73 -15.53
N ILE A 111 24.41 11.76 -15.03
CA ILE A 111 24.24 12.02 -13.59
C ILE A 111 23.05 11.21 -13.05
N ILE A 112 22.03 10.95 -13.87
CA ILE A 112 20.82 10.20 -13.50
C ILE A 112 21.12 8.77 -13.03
N SER A 113 22.16 8.12 -13.57
CA SER A 113 22.61 6.78 -13.13
C SER A 113 23.07 6.74 -11.67
N VAL A 114 23.45 7.87 -11.07
CA VAL A 114 23.84 7.99 -9.65
C VAL A 114 22.68 8.54 -8.81
N CYS A 115 21.69 9.19 -9.44
CA CYS A 115 20.57 9.89 -8.80
C CYS A 115 19.28 9.06 -8.65
N THR A 116 19.26 7.75 -8.97
CA THR A 116 18.15 6.85 -8.59
C THR A 116 17.94 6.77 -7.07
N LYS A 117 18.91 7.25 -6.29
CA LYS A 117 18.85 7.40 -4.82
C LYS A 117 17.97 8.55 -4.33
N ILE A 118 17.49 9.40 -5.23
CA ILE A 118 16.99 10.75 -4.90
C ILE A 118 15.55 10.95 -5.40
N CYS A 119 14.69 9.97 -5.17
CA CYS A 119 13.27 10.03 -5.52
C CYS A 119 12.42 9.57 -4.34
N SER A 120 11.10 9.75 -4.44
CA SER A 120 10.20 9.17 -3.46
C SER A 120 10.42 7.66 -3.36
N VAL A 121 10.19 7.06 -2.20
CA VAL A 121 10.13 5.60 -2.02
C VAL A 121 8.87 5.27 -1.26
N LYS A 122 8.26 4.13 -1.56
CA LYS A 122 7.07 3.66 -0.85
C LYS A 122 7.08 2.16 -0.76
N GLU A 123 6.83 1.65 0.45
CA GLU A 123 6.46 0.26 0.65
C GLU A 123 4.93 0.15 0.75
N PRO A 124 4.24 -0.43 -0.23
CA PRO A 124 2.81 -0.71 -0.11
C PRO A 124 2.53 -1.84 0.87
N ASP A 125 1.39 -1.78 1.57
CA ASP A 125 0.97 -2.87 2.46
C ASP A 125 0.83 -4.20 1.72
N CYS A 126 0.22 -4.15 0.54
CA CYS A 126 0.18 -5.29 -0.38
C CYS A 126 0.03 -4.83 -1.83
N PHE A 127 0.43 -5.66 -2.78
CA PHE A 127 0.19 -5.44 -4.18
C PHE A 127 0.13 -6.74 -4.99
N ILE A 128 -0.46 -6.66 -6.18
CA ILE A 128 -0.38 -7.70 -7.20
C ILE A 128 0.50 -7.24 -8.36
N THR A 129 1.44 -8.10 -8.73
CA THR A 129 2.32 -7.85 -9.88
C THR A 129 2.51 -9.09 -10.74
N SER A 130 2.91 -8.85 -11.99
CA SER A 130 3.51 -9.84 -12.88
C SER A 130 5.03 -9.62 -12.92
N ARG A 131 5.79 -10.71 -12.91
CA ARG A 131 7.26 -10.80 -12.72
C ARG A 131 8.07 -9.53 -13.08
N GLY A 132 8.64 -8.87 -12.06
CA GLY A 132 9.66 -7.83 -12.25
C GLY A 132 9.15 -6.50 -12.78
N ILE A 133 7.82 -6.31 -12.89
CA ILE A 133 7.19 -5.07 -13.33
C ILE A 133 6.58 -4.37 -12.11
N TRP A 134 6.36 -3.05 -12.25
CA TRP A 134 5.52 -2.30 -11.33
C TRP A 134 4.18 -3.02 -11.12
N PRO A 135 3.64 -3.06 -9.87
CA PRO A 135 2.35 -3.68 -9.63
C PRO A 135 1.24 -2.96 -10.38
N GLY A 136 0.26 -3.70 -10.89
CA GLY A 136 -0.94 -3.10 -11.51
C GLY A 136 -1.88 -2.54 -10.44
N VAL A 137 -2.04 -3.28 -9.34
CA VAL A 137 -2.90 -2.94 -8.21
C VAL A 137 -2.09 -2.96 -6.91
N THR A 138 -2.19 -1.89 -6.14
CA THR A 138 -1.67 -1.84 -4.76
C THR A 138 -2.81 -1.62 -3.77
N LEU A 139 -2.55 -1.92 -2.50
CA LEU A 139 -3.44 -1.76 -1.38
C LEU A 139 -2.70 -1.00 -0.27
N GLU A 140 -3.40 -0.07 0.38
CA GLU A 140 -2.95 0.62 1.58
C GLU A 140 -4.03 0.62 2.64
N VAL A 141 -3.64 0.30 3.86
CA VAL A 141 -4.49 0.24 5.03
C VAL A 141 -4.09 1.37 5.97
N GLY A 142 -5.05 2.24 6.27
CA GLY A 142 -4.91 3.21 7.35
C GLY A 142 -5.72 2.78 8.56
N TYR A 143 -5.05 2.27 9.58
CA TYR A 143 -5.64 2.01 10.88
C TYR A 143 -5.56 3.26 11.76
N SER A 144 -4.37 3.64 12.22
CA SER A 144 -4.16 4.89 12.96
C SER A 144 -3.91 6.10 12.05
N GLU A 145 -3.58 5.84 10.78
CA GLU A 145 -3.21 6.83 9.79
C GLU A 145 -4.43 7.65 9.35
N THR A 146 -4.22 8.94 9.08
CA THR A 146 -5.31 9.81 8.61
C THR A 146 -5.69 9.47 7.18
N TYR A 147 -6.93 9.76 6.79
CA TYR A 147 -7.35 9.58 5.40
C TYR A 147 -6.51 10.40 4.41
N ASN A 148 -6.13 11.64 4.79
CA ASN A 148 -5.27 12.47 3.94
C ASN A 148 -3.89 11.85 3.72
N LYS A 149 -3.35 11.14 4.72
CA LYS A 149 -2.08 10.42 4.57
C LYS A 149 -2.20 9.32 3.51
N LEU A 150 -3.26 8.50 3.59
CA LEU A 150 -3.55 7.49 2.57
C LEU A 150 -3.69 8.07 1.17
N LEU A 151 -4.29 9.27 1.05
CA LEU A 151 -4.38 9.94 -0.25
C LEU A 151 -3.02 10.38 -0.79
N GLN A 152 -2.12 10.85 0.06
CA GLN A 152 -0.76 11.21 -0.34
C GLN A 152 0.05 9.98 -0.78
N ASP A 153 -0.10 8.85 -0.08
CA ASP A 153 0.52 7.59 -0.49
C ASP A 153 -0.03 7.12 -1.85
N ALA A 154 -1.34 7.26 -2.08
CA ALA A 154 -1.94 7.00 -3.38
C ALA A 154 -1.44 7.95 -4.48
N ASP A 155 -1.19 9.23 -4.18
CA ASP A 155 -0.62 10.19 -5.13
C ASP A 155 0.79 9.74 -5.56
N ILE A 156 1.66 9.34 -4.61
CA ILE A 156 3.00 8.82 -4.91
C ILE A 156 2.89 7.59 -5.83
N MET A 157 2.05 6.63 -5.46
CA MET A 157 1.92 5.37 -6.20
C MET A 157 1.36 5.58 -7.61
N LEU A 158 0.29 6.36 -7.77
CA LEU A 158 -0.37 6.51 -9.06
C LEU A 158 0.37 7.51 -9.97
N GLU A 159 0.69 8.69 -9.45
CA GLU A 159 1.28 9.76 -10.25
C GLU A 159 2.78 9.63 -10.38
N GLY A 160 3.47 9.26 -9.30
CA GLY A 160 4.91 9.04 -9.32
C GLY A 160 5.28 7.87 -10.24
N SER A 161 4.42 6.85 -10.32
CA SER A 161 4.65 5.74 -11.26
C SER A 161 4.21 6.07 -12.69
N GLN A 162 3.64 7.26 -12.93
CA GLN A 162 3.05 7.67 -14.21
C GLN A 162 2.03 6.66 -14.74
N GLY A 163 1.16 6.18 -13.84
CA GLY A 163 0.13 5.20 -14.15
C GLY A 163 0.66 3.77 -14.37
N LYS A 164 1.95 3.49 -14.09
CA LYS A 164 2.46 2.10 -14.09
C LYS A 164 1.75 1.26 -13.03
N ILE A 165 1.44 1.86 -11.89
CA ILE A 165 0.41 1.41 -10.97
C ILE A 165 -0.91 2.00 -11.43
N HIS A 166 -1.84 1.14 -11.85
CA HIS A 166 -3.13 1.59 -12.41
C HIS A 166 -4.10 1.94 -11.28
N LEU A 167 -4.13 1.12 -10.22
CA LEU A 167 -5.12 1.22 -9.17
C LEU A 167 -4.50 1.13 -7.77
N VAL A 168 -4.95 1.99 -6.87
CA VAL A 168 -4.69 1.90 -5.43
C VAL A 168 -6.03 1.65 -4.72
N ILE A 169 -6.10 0.58 -3.92
CA ILE A 169 -7.20 0.29 -3.02
C ILE A 169 -6.86 0.85 -1.64
N LEU A 170 -7.62 1.84 -1.18
CA LEU A 170 -7.47 2.42 0.15
C LEU A 170 -8.48 1.80 1.11
N VAL A 171 -7.99 1.18 2.18
CA VAL A 171 -8.80 0.67 3.29
C VAL A 171 -8.57 1.58 4.49
N LYS A 172 -9.56 2.36 4.88
CA LYS A 172 -9.49 3.19 6.09
C LYS A 172 -10.32 2.55 7.20
N LEU A 173 -9.69 2.26 8.32
CA LEU A 173 -10.31 1.75 9.54
C LEU A 173 -10.17 2.79 10.64
N VAL A 174 -11.18 2.95 11.48
CA VAL A 174 -11.05 3.75 12.72
C VAL A 174 -10.75 2.76 13.85
N PRO A 175 -9.61 2.92 14.57
CA PRO A 175 -9.30 2.06 15.71
C PRO A 175 -10.43 2.09 16.73
N PRO A 176 -10.81 0.95 17.32
CA PRO A 176 -11.77 0.93 18.41
C PRO A 176 -11.26 1.78 19.59
N GLY A 177 -12.18 2.32 20.38
CA GLY A 177 -11.83 2.97 21.63
C GLY A 177 -11.21 1.99 22.65
N PRO A 178 -10.70 2.47 23.79
CA PRO A 178 -10.02 1.62 24.77
C PRO A 178 -10.86 0.46 25.31
N SER A 179 -12.19 0.62 25.37
CA SER A 179 -13.13 -0.39 25.84
C SER A 179 -13.78 -1.22 24.72
N ASP A 180 -13.49 -0.91 23.46
CA ASP A 180 -14.20 -1.46 22.33
C ASP A 180 -13.41 -2.61 21.69
N THR A 181 -14.12 -3.67 21.34
CA THR A 181 -13.53 -4.89 20.75
C THR A 181 -13.81 -5.03 19.25
N HIS A 182 -14.42 -4.03 18.62
CA HIS A 182 -14.81 -4.09 17.22
C HIS A 182 -14.67 -2.73 16.53
N PHE A 183 -14.51 -2.75 15.21
CA PHE A 183 -14.50 -1.54 14.40
C PHE A 183 -15.89 -0.92 14.33
N GLU A 184 -16.02 0.34 14.73
CA GLU A 184 -17.27 1.10 14.55
C GLU A 184 -17.39 1.68 13.13
N SER A 185 -16.26 2.06 12.54
CA SER A 185 -16.22 2.79 11.27
C SER A 185 -15.05 2.38 10.42
N GLY A 186 -15.32 2.23 9.13
CA GLY A 186 -14.31 1.93 8.14
C GLY A 186 -14.88 1.93 6.73
N PHE A 187 -14.03 2.16 5.74
CA PHE A 187 -14.43 2.20 4.35
C PHE A 187 -13.32 1.76 3.42
N VAL A 188 -13.73 1.42 2.19
CA VAL A 188 -12.83 1.14 1.08
C VAL A 188 -13.08 2.13 -0.06
N GLU A 189 -12.01 2.66 -0.63
CA GLU A 189 -12.03 3.47 -1.83
C GLU A 189 -11.06 2.96 -2.88
N LEU A 190 -11.39 3.18 -4.14
CA LEU A 190 -10.50 2.91 -5.27
C LEU A 190 -10.05 4.23 -5.84
N HIS A 191 -8.77 4.31 -6.17
CA HIS A 191 -8.16 5.46 -6.81
C HIS A 191 -7.35 4.99 -8.00
N GLU A 192 -7.44 5.71 -9.10
CA GLU A 192 -6.79 5.40 -10.37
C GLU A 192 -6.01 6.60 -10.90
N TYR A 193 -5.03 6.35 -11.76
CA TYR A 193 -4.34 7.40 -12.47
C TYR A 193 -5.22 7.96 -13.60
N ASN A 194 -5.32 9.27 -13.74
CA ASN A 194 -5.97 9.91 -14.88
C ASN A 194 -4.93 10.38 -15.90
N PRO A 195 -4.78 9.71 -17.06
CA PRO A 195 -3.79 10.09 -18.06
C PRO A 195 -3.97 11.49 -18.63
N ALA A 196 -5.21 12.00 -18.66
CA ALA A 196 -5.49 13.31 -19.22
C ALA A 196 -4.98 14.47 -18.35
N SER A 197 -5.00 14.31 -17.02
CA SER A 197 -4.51 15.32 -16.08
C SER A 197 -3.14 14.98 -15.49
N GLY A 198 -2.71 13.72 -15.60
CA GLY A 198 -1.51 13.22 -14.93
C GLY A 198 -1.66 13.11 -13.41
N THR A 199 -2.88 13.11 -12.89
CA THR A 199 -3.16 13.13 -11.44
C THR A 199 -4.00 11.93 -10.99
N ARG A 200 -4.00 11.64 -9.69
CA ARG A 200 -4.95 10.68 -9.11
C ARG A 200 -6.39 11.14 -9.31
N ARG A 201 -7.29 10.17 -9.51
CA ARG A 201 -8.75 10.34 -9.48
C ARG A 201 -9.39 9.21 -8.69
N LYS A 202 -10.43 9.51 -7.93
CA LYS A 202 -11.25 8.48 -7.27
C LYS A 202 -12.09 7.71 -8.29
N ARG A 203 -12.04 6.38 -8.24
CA ARG A 203 -12.82 5.48 -9.10
C ARG A 203 -14.10 5.05 -8.41
N GLY A 204 -15.23 5.57 -8.87
CA GLY A 204 -16.55 5.25 -8.32
C GLY A 204 -16.75 5.77 -6.90
N GLN A 205 -17.68 5.16 -6.18
CA GLN A 205 -18.10 5.61 -4.85
C GLN A 205 -17.35 4.89 -3.71
N ARG A 206 -17.30 5.54 -2.55
CA ARG A 206 -16.81 4.93 -1.30
C ARG A 206 -17.72 3.77 -0.93
N ARG A 207 -17.11 2.65 -0.49
CA ARG A 207 -17.84 1.49 0.03
C ARG A 207 -17.67 1.42 1.53
N THR A 208 -18.77 1.36 2.27
CA THR A 208 -18.74 1.16 3.74
C THR A 208 -18.24 -0.24 4.06
N LEU A 209 -17.23 -0.32 4.92
CA LEU A 209 -16.72 -1.56 5.49
C LEU A 209 -17.33 -1.78 6.88
N TYR A 210 -17.36 -0.73 7.72
CA TYR A 210 -18.02 -0.69 9.02
C TYR A 210 -18.90 0.57 9.18
N PRO A 211 -20.08 0.48 9.81
CA PRO A 211 -20.69 -0.74 10.34
C PRO A 211 -21.03 -1.73 9.22
N ILE A 212 -21.10 -3.03 9.54
CA ILE A 212 -21.38 -4.08 8.55
C ILE A 212 -22.74 -3.78 7.90
N PRO A 213 -22.80 -3.54 6.57
CA PRO A 213 -24.05 -3.20 5.92
C PRO A 213 -25.02 -4.38 5.94
N ARG A 214 -26.31 -4.12 6.22
CA ARG A 214 -27.35 -5.16 6.21
C ARG A 214 -27.46 -5.92 4.88
N SER A 215 -27.09 -5.27 3.77
CA SER A 215 -27.09 -5.87 2.44
C SER A 215 -25.68 -6.01 1.91
N HIS A 216 -25.31 -7.24 1.58
CA HIS A 216 -24.00 -7.60 1.06
C HIS A 216 -23.94 -7.61 -0.47
N ALA A 217 -25.06 -7.37 -1.16
CA ALA A 217 -25.18 -7.52 -2.62
C ALA A 217 -24.20 -6.62 -3.43
N ARG A 218 -23.69 -5.54 -2.81
CA ARG A 218 -22.72 -4.60 -3.41
C ARG A 218 -21.38 -4.56 -2.66
N GLN A 219 -21.13 -5.48 -1.73
CA GLN A 219 -19.93 -5.55 -0.90
C GLN A 219 -18.77 -6.23 -1.63
N ARG A 220 -18.46 -5.70 -2.82
CA ARG A 220 -17.43 -6.23 -3.70
C ARG A 220 -16.75 -5.13 -4.51
N ILE A 221 -15.50 -5.39 -4.86
CA ILE A 221 -14.71 -4.61 -5.79
C ILE A 221 -14.57 -5.42 -7.07
N THR A 222 -14.99 -4.83 -8.19
CA THR A 222 -14.87 -5.44 -9.51
C THR A 222 -13.78 -4.70 -10.26
N LEU A 223 -12.80 -5.46 -10.73
CA LEU A 223 -11.67 -4.97 -11.51
C LEU A 223 -11.76 -5.51 -12.94
N GLN A 224 -11.02 -4.89 -13.84
CA GLN A 224 -10.76 -5.39 -15.19
C GLN A 224 -9.36 -5.99 -15.23
N TRP A 225 -9.10 -6.85 -16.21
CA TRP A 225 -7.75 -7.38 -16.42
C TRP A 225 -6.73 -6.27 -16.64
N ASP A 226 -7.11 -5.22 -17.36
CA ASP A 226 -6.25 -4.05 -17.57
C ASP A 226 -5.84 -3.32 -16.28
N ASP A 227 -6.63 -3.44 -15.20
CA ASP A 227 -6.23 -2.92 -13.89
C ASP A 227 -5.07 -3.74 -13.28
N ILE A 228 -5.02 -5.05 -13.57
CA ILE A 228 -4.15 -6.03 -12.89
C ILE A 228 -2.88 -6.32 -13.70
N ILE A 229 -3.04 -6.65 -14.98
CA ILE A 229 -1.97 -7.17 -15.84
C ILE A 229 -1.58 -6.20 -16.96
N ARG A 230 -2.40 -5.17 -17.22
CA ARG A 230 -2.13 -4.10 -18.17
C ARG A 230 -1.81 -4.69 -19.56
N ASP A 231 -0.70 -4.25 -20.15
CA ASP A 231 -0.18 -4.67 -21.45
C ASP A 231 0.24 -6.15 -21.52
N ASN A 232 0.28 -6.87 -20.39
CA ASN A 232 0.62 -8.30 -20.35
C ASN A 232 -0.61 -9.22 -20.49
N THR A 233 -1.74 -8.68 -20.96
CA THR A 233 -2.99 -9.42 -21.11
C THR A 233 -2.81 -10.70 -21.92
N ASP A 234 -2.20 -10.61 -23.10
CA ASP A 234 -2.01 -11.76 -24.00
C ASP A 234 -0.98 -12.78 -23.49
N LEU A 235 -0.11 -12.38 -22.56
CA LEU A 235 0.96 -13.23 -22.03
C LEU A 235 0.52 -14.02 -20.79
N LEU A 236 -0.43 -13.50 -20.02
CA LEU A 236 -0.74 -14.00 -18.68
C LEU A 236 -2.13 -14.62 -18.57
N LEU A 237 -3.08 -14.21 -19.43
CA LEU A 237 -4.41 -14.78 -19.43
C LEU A 237 -4.42 -16.11 -20.17
N ARG A 238 -5.04 -17.11 -19.55
CA ARG A 238 -5.58 -18.25 -20.31
C ARG A 238 -6.84 -17.76 -21.03
N PRO A 239 -7.18 -18.29 -22.21
CA PRO A 239 -8.27 -17.74 -23.02
C PRO A 239 -9.60 -17.81 -22.25
N VAL A 240 -9.97 -16.70 -21.60
CA VAL A 240 -11.24 -16.46 -20.91
C VAL A 240 -11.55 -14.97 -21.05
N SER A 241 -12.63 -14.66 -21.77
CA SER A 241 -13.14 -13.31 -22.04
C SER A 241 -13.89 -12.65 -20.87
N SER A 242 -13.91 -13.31 -19.70
CA SER A 242 -14.63 -12.83 -18.53
C SER A 242 -13.73 -11.96 -17.64
N PRO A 243 -14.27 -10.92 -16.98
CA PRO A 243 -13.52 -10.14 -16.01
C PRO A 243 -12.99 -11.02 -14.86
N PRO A 244 -11.95 -10.58 -14.15
CA PRO A 244 -11.46 -11.29 -12.97
C PRO A 244 -12.58 -11.46 -11.93
N PRO A 245 -12.54 -12.51 -11.09
CA PRO A 245 -13.46 -12.65 -9.98
C PRO A 245 -13.40 -11.40 -9.10
N PRO A 246 -14.51 -10.97 -8.48
CA PRO A 246 -14.51 -9.78 -7.66
C PRO A 246 -13.79 -10.01 -6.32
N LEU A 247 -13.15 -8.96 -5.79
CA LEU A 247 -12.65 -8.90 -4.42
C LEU A 247 -13.80 -8.66 -3.46
N MET A 248 -14.11 -9.61 -2.60
CA MET A 248 -15.24 -9.52 -1.66
C MET A 248 -14.83 -8.78 -0.38
N LEU A 249 -15.64 -7.81 0.05
CA LEU A 249 -15.36 -7.04 1.27
C LEU A 249 -15.61 -7.85 2.55
N ASP A 250 -16.43 -8.91 2.49
CA ASP A 250 -16.58 -9.83 3.62
C ASP A 250 -15.30 -10.60 3.93
N ASP A 251 -14.52 -10.95 2.90
CA ASP A 251 -13.23 -11.60 3.10
C ASP A 251 -12.19 -10.61 3.67
N LEU A 252 -12.25 -9.34 3.25
CA LEU A 252 -11.45 -8.27 3.86
C LEU A 252 -11.81 -8.10 5.35
N ARG A 253 -13.10 -8.07 5.71
CA ARG A 253 -13.56 -7.98 7.11
C ARG A 253 -12.93 -9.07 7.98
N ARG A 254 -12.99 -10.32 7.53
CA ARG A 254 -12.36 -11.45 8.25
C ARG A 254 -10.87 -11.22 8.48
N CYS A 255 -10.14 -10.70 7.49
CA CYS A 255 -8.71 -10.42 7.62
C CYS A 255 -8.44 -9.32 8.64
N VAL A 256 -9.19 -8.20 8.59
CA VAL A 256 -8.97 -7.07 9.50
C VAL A 256 -9.47 -7.33 10.91
N GLU A 257 -10.54 -8.14 11.08
CA GLU A 257 -11.04 -8.61 12.38
C GLU A 257 -10.03 -9.53 13.06
N PHE A 258 -9.45 -10.47 12.32
CA PHE A 258 -8.36 -11.29 12.86
C PHE A 258 -7.16 -10.42 13.28
N GLY A 259 -6.85 -9.37 12.51
CA GLY A 259 -5.80 -8.42 12.86
C GLY A 259 -6.11 -7.62 14.11
N LEU A 260 -7.37 -7.20 14.28
CA LEU A 260 -7.82 -6.53 15.50
C LEU A 260 -7.72 -7.45 16.71
N ASP A 261 -8.11 -8.72 16.59
CA ASP A 261 -8.00 -9.69 17.69
C ASP A 261 -6.56 -9.87 18.18
N GLN A 262 -5.59 -9.90 17.26
CA GLN A 262 -4.16 -9.97 17.63
C GLN A 262 -3.68 -8.68 18.29
N GLU A 263 -4.15 -7.53 17.80
CA GLU A 263 -3.81 -6.23 18.36
C GLU A 263 -4.36 -6.05 19.79
N LEU A 264 -5.61 -6.46 20.03
CA LEU A 264 -6.22 -6.42 21.36
C LEU A 264 -5.49 -7.33 22.36
N LYS A 265 -5.15 -8.56 21.97
CA LYS A 265 -4.34 -9.47 22.81
C LYS A 265 -2.96 -8.91 23.13
N THR A 266 -2.36 -8.23 22.17
CA THR A 266 -1.04 -7.59 22.37
C THR A 266 -1.15 -6.46 23.41
N ARG A 267 -2.23 -5.68 23.40
CA ARG A 267 -2.48 -4.63 24.39
C ARG A 267 -2.71 -5.21 25.78
N GLU A 268 -3.57 -6.22 25.90
CA GLU A 268 -3.83 -6.91 27.18
C GLU A 268 -2.52 -7.42 27.80
N TYR A 269 -1.68 -8.08 27.00
CA TYR A 269 -0.37 -8.57 27.47
C TYR A 269 0.57 -7.45 27.93
N LEU A 270 0.56 -6.29 27.26
CA LEU A 270 1.40 -5.15 27.63
C LEU A 270 0.89 -4.41 28.88
N GLU A 271 -0.42 -4.46 29.17
CA GLU A 271 -1.00 -3.90 30.40
C GLU A 271 -0.72 -4.75 31.64
N GLU A 272 -0.41 -6.05 31.46
CA GLU A 272 -0.07 -6.98 32.53
C GLU A 272 1.42 -6.94 32.95
N LEU A 273 2.29 -6.25 32.19
CA LEU A 273 3.73 -6.11 32.44
C LEU A 273 4.08 -4.85 33.26
#